data_AF-A0A3C1A6X4-F1
#
_entry.id   AF-A0A3C1A6X4-F1
#
_cell.length_a   1.000
_cell.length_b   1.000
_cell.length_c   1.000
_cell.angle_alpha   90.00
_cell.angle_beta   90.00
_cell.angle_gamma   90.00
#
_symmetry.space_group_name_H-M   'P 1'
#
loop_
_entity.id
_entity.type
_entity.pdbx_description
1 polymer ?
#
loop_
_entity_poly.entity_id
_entity_poly.type
_entity_poly.pdbx_seq_one_letter_code
_entity_poly.pdbx_strand_id
1 'polypeptide(L)' 'MRGKIIKGIGGFYYVKTACGDVFECKARGIFRKENIKPYIGDEVEIL' A
#
# COMPACT_ATOMS: atom_id res chain seq x y z
N MET A 1 1.15 6.42 -9.24
CA MET A 1 0.49 5.26 -9.91
C MET A 1 -0.48 4.60 -8.95
N ARG A 2 -1.69 4.21 -9.38
CA ARG A 2 -2.71 3.64 -8.47
C ARG A 2 -2.72 2.12 -8.46
N GLY A 3 -3.05 1.56 -7.30
CA GLY A 3 -3.25 0.12 -7.15
C GLY A 3 -3.95 -0.22 -5.84
N LYS A 4 -4.15 -1.52 -5.60
CA LYS A 4 -4.81 -2.03 -4.38
C LYS A 4 -3.83 -2.74 -3.47
N ILE A 5 -3.94 -2.52 -2.17
CA ILE A 5 -3.16 -3.29 -1.19
C ILE A 5 -3.65 -4.75 -1.22
N ILE A 6 -2.74 -5.67 -1.52
CA ILE A 6 -3.04 -7.12 -1.56
C ILE A 6 -2.42 -7.87 -0.38
N LYS A 7 -1.44 -7.29 0.30
CA LYS A 7 -0.73 -7.92 1.41
C LYS A 7 -0.03 -6.87 2.27
N GLY A 8 0.03 -7.11 3.58
CA GLY A 8 0.84 -6.32 4.51
C GLY A 8 1.69 -7.22 5.42
N ILE A 9 3.01 -7.03 5.44
CA ILE A 9 3.94 -7.78 6.30
C ILE A 9 4.94 -6.82 6.94
N GLY A 10 5.06 -6.83 8.27
CA GLY A 10 6.17 -6.14 8.94
C GLY A 10 6.26 -4.62 8.69
N GLY A 11 5.19 -3.97 8.23
CA GLY A 11 5.19 -2.56 7.84
C GLY A 11 5.48 -2.28 6.37
N PHE A 12 5.61 -3.33 5.57
CA PHE A 12 5.56 -3.29 4.10
C PHE A 12 4.15 -3.60 3.64
N TYR A 13 3.75 -2.97 2.53
CA TYR A 13 2.50 -3.19 1.83
C TYR A 13 2.80 -3.56 0.39
N TYR A 14 2.12 -4.57 -0.12
CA TYR A 14 2.23 -4.99 -1.51
C TYR A 14 1.02 -4.45 -2.25
N VAL A 15 1.25 -3.66 -3.29
CA VAL A 15 0.22 -2.95 -4.04
C VAL A 15 0.17 -3.49 -5.46
N LYS A 16 -0.99 -4.05 -5.86
CA LYS A 16 -1.22 -4.53 -7.23
C LYS A 16 -1.84 -3.43 -8.08
N THR A 17 -1.22 -3.09 -9.21
CA THR A 17 -1.76 -2.12 -10.16
C THR A 17 -2.80 -2.75 -11.08
N ALA A 18 -3.55 -1.92 -11.80
CA ALA A 18 -4.49 -2.39 -12.82
C ALA A 18 -3.79 -3.17 -13.95
N CYS A 19 -2.52 -2.85 -14.24
CA CYS A 19 -1.70 -3.51 -15.26
C CYS A 19 -1.24 -4.92 -14.84
N GLY A 20 -1.40 -5.29 -13.56
CA GLY A 20 -1.04 -6.60 -13.01
C GLY A 20 0.27 -6.61 -12.23
N ASP A 21 1.07 -5.54 -12.31
CA ASP A 21 2.33 -5.39 -11.58
C ASP A 21 2.09 -5.31 -10.07
N VAL A 22 3.04 -5.83 -9.29
CA VAL A 22 2.99 -5.79 -7.82
C VAL A 22 4.21 -5.02 -7.31
N PHE A 23 3.94 -3.99 -6.52
CA PHE A 23 4.96 -3.14 -5.92
C PHE A 23 5.05 -3.39 -4.42
N GLU A 24 6.26 -3.50 -3.91
CA GLU A 24 6.53 -3.50 -2.47
C GLU A 24 6.74 -2.05 -1.99
N CYS A 25 5.94 -1.62 -1.02
CA CYS A 25 5.93 -0.26 -0.52
C CYS A 25 6.17 -0.23 1.00
N LYS A 26 7.13 0.57 1.46
CA LYS A 26 7.39 0.78 2.89
C LYS A 26 6.70 2.07 3.36
N ALA A 27 5.48 1.96 3.86
CA ALA A 27 4.63 3.15 4.10
C ALA A 27 4.32 3.42 5.59
N ARG A 28 4.94 2.70 6.53
CA ARG A 28 4.62 2.85 7.97
C ARG A 28 4.80 4.27 8.54
N GLY A 29 5.69 5.08 7.96
CA GLY A 29 5.99 6.42 8.47
C GLY A 29 4.85 7.42 8.26
N ILE A 30 4.40 7.56 7.00
CA ILE A 30 3.39 8.55 6.63
C ILE A 30 2.01 8.19 7.19
N PHE A 31 1.60 6.92 7.09
CA PHE A 31 0.32 6.46 7.62
C PHE A 31 0.23 6.60 9.14
N ARG A 32 1.32 6.38 9.88
CA ARG A 32 1.34 6.62 11.32
C ARG A 32 1.22 8.10 11.67
N LYS A 33 1.91 8.98 10.92
CA LYS A 33 1.82 10.43 11.11
C LYS A 33 0.41 10.94 10.85
N GLU A 34 -0.25 10.41 9.83
CA GLU A 34 -1.61 10.80 9.43
C GLU A 34 -2.70 10.02 10.19
N ASN A 35 -2.32 9.11 11.10
CA ASN A 35 -3.22 8.24 11.85
C ASN A 35 -4.17 7.40 10.94
N ILE A 36 -3.69 7.08 9.74
CA ILE A 36 -4.37 6.22 8.76
C ILE A 36 -3.93 4.78 9.00
N LYS A 37 -4.89 3.86 9.01
CA LYS A 37 -4.63 2.42 9.05
C LYS A 37 -4.96 1.83 7.67
N PRO A 38 -3.96 1.36 6.90
CA PRO A 38 -4.21 0.74 5.61
C PRO A 38 -4.71 -0.69 5.79
N TYR A 39 -5.67 -1.08 4.98
CA TYR A 39 -6.26 -2.42 4.94
C TYR A 39 -6.06 -3.07 3.57
N ILE A 40 -6.12 -4.40 3.54
CA ILE A 40 -6.14 -5.16 2.29
C ILE A 40 -7.41 -4.77 1.53
N GLY A 41 -7.26 -4.44 0.25
CA GLY A 41 -8.34 -3.98 -0.63
C GLY A 41 -8.38 -2.46 -0.82
N ASP A 42 -7.73 -1.68 0.07
CA ASP A 42 -7.67 -0.23 -0.07
C ASP A 42 -6.96 0.16 -1.37
N GLU A 43 -7.54 1.15 -2.05
CA GLU A 43 -6.90 1.78 -3.20
C GLU A 43 -5.92 2.84 -2.70
N VAL A 44 -4.68 2.76 -3.18
CA VAL A 44 -3.58 3.63 -2.77
C VAL A 44 -2.84 4.15 -3.98
N GLU A 45 -2.24 5.32 -3.81
CA GLU A 45 -1.31 5.88 -4.76
C GLU A 45 0.13 5.56 -4.34
N ILE A 46 0.86 4.93 -5.26
CA ILE A 46 2.29 4.70 -5.20
C ILE A 46 2.95 5.95 -5.80
N LEU A 47 3.69 6.70 -4.98
CA LEU A 47 4.47 7.88 -5.36
C LEU A 47 5.91 7.51 -5.72
#